data_AF-A0A0A9XN82-F1
#
_entry.id   AF-A0A0A9XN82-F1
#
_cell.length_a   1.000
_cell.length_b   1.000
_cell.length_c   1.000
_cell.angle_alpha   90.00
_cell.angle_beta   90.00
_cell.angle_gamma   90.00
#
_symmetry.space_group_name_H-M   'P 1'
#
loop_
_entity.id
_entity.type
_entity.pdbx_description
1 polymer ?
#
loop_
_entity_poly.entity_id
_entity_poly.type
_entity_poly.pdbx_seq_one_letter_code
_entity_poly.pdbx_strand_id
1 'polypeptide(L)'
;LKVNYVYGNKITNITISALIVDDNLPYNLLSVQKVNKAGFKVVFEHNQAKILKGGHPPIVCEKVNNLYVAKFSVNESGLSSVNEKKDDQLWHLRLGHLNRKGLQILGLPFSSKPCNSCQMGKATRNTYKPKGYISTSQIGELIHSDIWGPATVTSLRDERYYLSITDDFSRFREVYALKKKSEAPTKIMYYVKRLQARKILVQRIRSDRGSEYMSSELQRFCQDNGIVQEFTSVYTPMQNPVSERLNRTLLDKVRSMFVDTNLPKYLWFEALSCAVYQLNRSPSRSLDGEVPAKIFLGNFDLNKLKIFGSKAWVYRQPKQNKLEPR
;
A
#
# COMPACT_ATOMS: atom_id res chain seq x y z
N LEU A 1 0.62 -46.65 9.45
CA LEU A 1 -0.66 -47.36 9.66
C LEU A 1 -0.65 -47.96 11.05
N LYS A 2 -1.62 -47.60 11.91
CA LYS A 2 -1.91 -48.38 13.12
C LYS A 2 -3.02 -49.37 12.76
N VAL A 3 -2.73 -50.65 12.87
CA VAL A 3 -3.67 -51.74 12.57
C VAL A 3 -4.04 -52.39 13.89
N ASN A 4 -5.35 -52.48 14.14
CA ASN A 4 -5.86 -53.15 15.32
C ASN A 4 -6.04 -54.63 14.99
N TYR A 5 -5.40 -55.48 15.77
CA TYR A 5 -5.52 -56.92 15.66
C TYR A 5 -6.44 -57.43 16.78
N VAL A 6 -7.53 -58.12 16.45
CA VAL A 6 -8.44 -58.69 17.47
C VAL A 6 -8.12 -60.18 17.61
N TYR A 7 -7.73 -60.61 18.81
CA TYR A 7 -7.54 -62.01 19.16
C TYR A 7 -8.34 -62.33 20.44
N GLY A 8 -9.40 -63.13 20.30
CA GLY A 8 -10.41 -63.28 21.36
C GLY A 8 -11.03 -61.93 21.74
N ASN A 9 -11.15 -61.63 23.03
CA ASN A 9 -11.64 -60.34 23.55
C ASN A 9 -10.55 -59.26 23.70
N LYS A 10 -9.33 -59.47 23.20
CA LYS A 10 -8.22 -58.51 23.32
C LYS A 10 -7.89 -57.87 21.97
N ILE A 11 -7.89 -56.54 21.96
CA ILE A 11 -7.43 -55.72 20.83
C ILE A 11 -5.95 -55.41 21.05
N THR A 12 -5.10 -55.86 20.13
CA THR A 12 -3.67 -55.57 20.10
C THR A 12 -3.40 -54.54 19.01
N ASN A 13 -2.95 -53.35 19.39
CA ASN A 13 -2.64 -52.29 18.44
C ASN A 13 -1.20 -52.49 17.93
N ILE A 14 -1.04 -52.70 16.63
CA ILE A 14 0.29 -52.81 16.03
C ILE A 14 0.49 -51.69 15.03
N THR A 15 1.64 -51.02 15.12
CA THR A 15 2.01 -49.94 14.21
C THR A 15 2.88 -50.50 13.10
N ILE A 16 2.40 -50.44 11.86
CA ILE A 16 3.15 -50.78 10.65
C ILE A 16 3.42 -49.49 9.88
N SER A 17 4.69 -49.22 9.60
CA SER A 17 5.10 -48.06 8.82
C SER A 17 4.89 -48.36 7.33
N ALA A 18 3.83 -47.81 6.73
CA ALA A 18 3.56 -47.89 5.30
C ALA A 18 4.10 -46.66 4.56
N LEU A 19 4.39 -46.81 3.27
CA LEU A 19 4.67 -45.69 2.39
C LEU A 19 3.32 -45.22 1.85
N ILE A 20 2.92 -43.99 2.16
CA ILE A 20 1.76 -43.37 1.50
C ILE A 20 2.28 -42.93 0.13
N VAL A 21 1.72 -43.50 -0.93
CA VAL A 21 2.08 -43.14 -2.30
C VAL A 21 1.00 -42.20 -2.83
N ASP A 22 1.44 -41.24 -3.63
CA ASP A 22 0.71 -40.12 -4.23
C ASP A 22 -0.74 -40.45 -4.69
N ASP A 23 -1.58 -39.42 -4.79
CA ASP A 23 -3.05 -39.49 -5.00
C ASP A 23 -3.49 -40.17 -6.32
N ASN A 24 -2.54 -40.55 -7.19
CA ASN A 24 -2.77 -41.19 -8.49
C ASN A 24 -2.75 -42.73 -8.46
N LEU A 25 -2.49 -43.37 -7.31
CA LEU A 25 -2.52 -44.82 -7.15
C LEU A 25 -3.77 -45.25 -6.36
N PRO A 26 -4.57 -46.22 -6.85
CA PRO A 26 -5.79 -46.65 -6.17
C PRO A 26 -5.54 -47.39 -4.84
N TYR A 27 -4.29 -47.71 -4.52
CA TYR A 27 -3.90 -48.45 -3.31
C TYR A 27 -2.62 -47.89 -2.68
N ASN A 28 -2.56 -47.91 -1.36
CA ASN A 28 -1.32 -47.66 -0.61
C ASN A 28 -0.36 -48.86 -0.71
N LEU A 29 0.95 -48.59 -0.80
CA LEU A 29 1.97 -49.64 -0.87
C LEU A 29 2.57 -49.97 0.50
N LEU A 30 2.66 -51.26 0.80
CA LEU A 30 3.28 -51.78 2.02
C LEU A 30 4.64 -52.40 1.70
N SER A 31 5.71 -51.85 2.27
CA SER A 31 7.06 -52.39 2.10
C SER A 31 7.24 -53.67 2.91
N VAL A 32 7.49 -54.80 2.23
CA VAL A 32 7.81 -56.10 2.86
C VAL A 32 9.00 -55.98 3.81
N GLN A 33 10.01 -55.21 3.45
CA GLN A 33 11.19 -55.01 4.29
C GLN A 33 10.85 -54.29 5.61
N LYS A 34 9.94 -53.29 5.57
CA LYS A 34 9.47 -52.60 6.79
C LYS A 34 8.60 -53.51 7.65
N VAL A 35 7.78 -54.37 7.03
CA VAL A 35 6.98 -55.39 7.74
C VAL A 35 7.90 -56.38 8.45
N ASN A 36 8.95 -56.86 7.80
CA ASN A 36 9.96 -57.74 8.40
C ASN A 36 10.70 -57.08 9.57
N LYS A 37 11.13 -55.81 9.43
CA LYS A 37 11.75 -55.04 10.52
C LYS A 37 10.83 -54.83 11.73
N ALA A 38 9.51 -54.82 11.52
CA ALA A 38 8.52 -54.71 12.58
C ALA A 38 8.22 -56.05 13.30
N GLY A 39 8.96 -57.13 12.98
CA GLY A 39 8.83 -58.44 13.61
C GLY A 39 7.72 -59.31 13.04
N PHE A 40 7.25 -59.02 11.83
CA PHE A 40 6.29 -59.84 11.11
C PHE A 40 6.99 -60.64 9.99
N LYS A 41 6.41 -61.78 9.60
CA LYS A 41 6.88 -62.59 8.46
C LYS A 41 5.86 -62.50 7.34
N VAL A 42 6.28 -62.11 6.15
CA VAL A 42 5.43 -62.16 4.94
C VAL A 42 5.71 -63.45 4.18
N VAL A 43 4.66 -64.20 3.86
CA VAL A 43 4.71 -65.42 3.05
C VAL A 43 3.84 -65.22 1.82
N PHE A 44 4.45 -65.38 0.64
CA PHE A 44 3.73 -65.34 -0.64
C PHE A 44 3.40 -66.77 -1.08
N GLU A 45 2.13 -67.03 -1.35
CA GLU A 45 1.61 -68.27 -1.92
C GLU A 45 1.00 -67.97 -3.30
N HIS A 46 0.69 -69.00 -4.10
CA HIS A 46 0.28 -68.84 -5.51
C HIS A 46 -0.87 -67.83 -5.74
N ASN A 47 -1.86 -67.78 -4.84
CA ASN A 47 -3.06 -66.93 -4.98
C ASN A 47 -3.30 -65.97 -3.80
N GLN A 48 -2.40 -65.93 -2.82
CA GLN A 48 -2.54 -65.07 -1.64
C GLN A 48 -1.19 -64.75 -1.02
N ALA A 49 -1.14 -63.68 -0.22
CA ALA A 49 -0.03 -63.45 0.69
C ALA A 49 -0.54 -63.47 2.14
N LYS A 50 0.29 -63.94 3.07
CA LYS A 50 -0.01 -63.95 4.50
C LYS A 50 1.02 -63.14 5.25
N ILE A 51 0.57 -62.26 6.13
CA ILE A 51 1.43 -61.58 7.10
C ILE A 51 1.23 -62.24 8.46
N LEU A 52 2.31 -62.79 9.00
CA LEU A 52 2.34 -63.63 10.19
C LEU A 52 3.08 -62.94 11.33
N LYS A 53 2.60 -63.13 12.56
CA LYS A 53 3.32 -62.80 13.80
C LYS A 53 3.01 -63.89 14.82
N GLY A 54 4.05 -64.44 15.46
CA GLY A 54 3.89 -65.56 16.39
C GLY A 54 2.80 -65.29 17.43
N GLY A 55 1.88 -66.25 17.60
CA GLY A 55 0.75 -66.14 18.54
C GLY A 55 -0.48 -65.38 18.04
N HIS A 56 -0.48 -64.88 16.79
CA HIS A 56 -1.62 -64.17 16.19
C HIS A 56 -2.08 -64.83 14.89
N PRO A 57 -3.40 -64.85 14.59
CA PRO A 57 -3.90 -65.35 13.32
C PRO A 57 -3.33 -64.56 12.11
N PRO A 58 -3.18 -65.21 10.96
CA PRO A 58 -2.61 -64.58 9.77
C PRO A 58 -3.49 -63.43 9.25
N ILE A 59 -2.86 -62.33 8.81
CA ILE A 59 -3.54 -61.34 7.96
C ILE A 59 -3.47 -61.89 6.53
N VAL A 60 -4.62 -62.23 5.97
CA VAL A 60 -4.75 -62.76 4.61
C VAL A 60 -4.84 -61.59 3.63
N CYS A 61 -3.99 -61.61 2.61
CA CYS A 61 -3.96 -60.65 1.53
C CYS A 61 -4.43 -61.34 0.25
N GLU A 62 -5.58 -60.91 -0.28
CA GLU A 62 -6.18 -61.47 -1.49
C GLU A 62 -5.45 -60.94 -2.73
N LYS A 63 -5.28 -61.79 -3.75
CA LYS A 63 -4.76 -61.34 -5.03
C LYS A 63 -5.86 -60.58 -5.78
N VAL A 64 -5.63 -59.29 -6.01
CA VAL A 64 -6.51 -58.41 -6.81
C VAL A 64 -5.65 -57.85 -7.94
N ASN A 65 -5.99 -58.22 -9.17
CA ASN A 65 -5.17 -57.94 -10.37
C ASN A 65 -3.73 -58.44 -10.17
N ASN A 66 -2.74 -57.53 -10.30
CA ASN A 66 -1.32 -57.81 -10.13
C ASN A 66 -0.79 -57.52 -8.71
N LEU A 67 -1.67 -57.33 -7.72
CA LEU A 67 -1.31 -56.95 -6.36
C LEU A 67 -1.89 -57.91 -5.32
N TYR A 68 -1.21 -58.04 -4.18
CA TYR A 68 -1.76 -58.67 -2.98
C TYR A 68 -2.30 -57.57 -2.06
N VAL A 69 -3.61 -57.57 -1.83
CA VAL A 69 -4.31 -56.50 -1.10
C VAL A 69 -4.69 -56.98 0.30
N ALA A 70 -4.16 -56.29 1.30
CA ALA A 70 -4.56 -56.45 2.70
C ALA A 70 -5.63 -55.41 3.04
N LYS A 71 -6.73 -55.83 3.66
CA LYS A 71 -7.78 -54.93 4.15
C LYS A 71 -7.52 -54.60 5.62
N PHE A 72 -7.45 -53.32 5.97
CA PHE A 72 -7.24 -52.84 7.34
C PHE A 72 -8.36 -51.89 7.73
N SER A 73 -8.91 -52.04 8.93
CA SER A 73 -9.77 -51.02 9.55
C SER A 73 -8.87 -49.97 10.21
N VAL A 74 -8.86 -48.76 9.66
CA VAL A 74 -8.04 -47.64 10.17
C VAL A 74 -8.88 -46.83 11.16
N ASN A 75 -8.41 -46.69 12.41
CA ASN A 75 -8.97 -45.68 13.32
C ASN A 75 -8.42 -44.29 12.92
N GLU A 76 -9.29 -43.36 12.57
CA GLU A 76 -8.97 -42.01 12.05
C GLU A 76 -8.08 -41.16 12.99
N SER A 77 -7.96 -41.53 14.26
CA SER A 77 -7.13 -40.83 15.26
C SER A 77 -5.62 -41.14 15.18
N GLY A 78 -5.16 -41.84 14.14
CA GLY A 78 -3.79 -42.39 14.06
C GLY A 78 -3.01 -42.15 12.77
N LEU A 79 -3.47 -41.28 11.85
CA LEU A 79 -2.66 -40.85 10.69
C LEU A 79 -1.66 -39.76 11.12
N SER A 80 -0.64 -40.15 11.87
CA SER A 80 0.59 -39.35 11.93
C SER A 80 1.52 -39.89 10.85
N SER A 81 1.64 -39.16 9.75
CA SER A 81 2.80 -39.27 8.87
C SER A 81 4.05 -39.08 9.73
N VAL A 82 4.88 -40.12 9.84
CA VAL A 82 6.25 -39.95 10.30
C VAL A 82 6.98 -39.26 9.14
N ASN A 83 6.76 -37.95 9.01
CA ASN A 83 7.79 -37.09 8.48
C ASN A 83 8.90 -37.16 9.54
N GLU A 84 10.06 -37.70 9.17
CA GLU A 84 11.31 -37.10 9.67
C GLU A 84 11.07 -35.60 9.64
N LYS A 85 11.26 -34.91 10.77
CA LYS A 85 11.11 -33.46 10.83
C LYS A 85 12.06 -32.89 9.78
N LYS A 86 11.59 -32.73 8.54
CA LYS A 86 12.13 -31.80 7.58
C LYS A 86 12.02 -30.50 8.35
N ASP A 87 13.18 -30.00 8.76
CA ASP A 87 13.24 -28.68 9.32
C ASP A 87 12.79 -27.76 8.18
N ASP A 88 11.49 -27.46 8.17
CA ASP A 88 10.82 -26.68 7.13
C ASP A 88 11.35 -25.23 7.10
N GLN A 89 12.25 -24.89 8.03
CA GLN A 89 13.04 -23.65 8.03
C GLN A 89 14.48 -23.83 7.52
N LEU A 90 15.01 -25.05 7.39
CA LEU A 90 16.39 -25.28 6.98
C LEU A 90 16.74 -24.61 5.65
N TRP A 91 15.92 -24.81 4.61
CA TRP A 91 16.14 -24.18 3.30
C TRP A 91 15.88 -22.69 3.30
N HIS A 92 14.90 -22.23 4.10
CA HIS A 92 14.69 -20.80 4.35
C HIS A 92 15.94 -20.15 4.95
N LEU A 93 16.59 -20.79 5.93
CA LEU A 93 17.81 -20.30 6.57
C LEU A 93 19.03 -20.39 5.64
N ARG A 94 19.23 -21.52 4.95
CA ARG A 94 20.33 -21.73 4.00
C ARG A 94 20.34 -20.72 2.86
N LEU A 95 19.16 -20.30 2.40
CA LEU A 95 19.00 -19.34 1.31
C LEU A 95 18.86 -17.90 1.81
N GLY A 96 19.38 -17.60 3.01
CA GLY A 96 19.42 -16.23 3.54
C GLY A 96 18.03 -15.66 3.78
N HIS A 97 17.15 -16.41 4.45
CA HIS A 97 15.79 -16.01 4.76
C HIS A 97 14.90 -15.77 3.52
N LEU A 98 15.06 -16.59 2.48
CA LEU A 98 14.28 -16.53 1.24
C LEU A 98 12.77 -16.70 1.53
N ASN A 99 11.94 -15.91 0.83
CA ASN A 99 10.49 -15.95 1.04
C ASN A 99 9.87 -17.28 0.56
N ARG A 100 8.67 -17.60 1.07
CA ARG A 100 7.97 -18.86 0.76
C ARG A 100 7.76 -19.09 -0.74
N LYS A 101 7.44 -18.02 -1.48
CA LYS A 101 7.24 -18.09 -2.94
C LYS A 101 8.54 -18.50 -3.65
N GLY A 102 9.68 -17.97 -3.22
CA GLY A 102 10.99 -18.36 -3.72
C GLY A 102 11.32 -19.83 -3.45
N LEU A 103 11.02 -20.33 -2.25
CA LEU A 103 11.19 -21.75 -1.92
C LEU A 103 10.27 -22.65 -2.76
N GLN A 104 9.03 -22.21 -2.98
CA GLN A 104 8.06 -22.94 -3.82
C GLN A 104 8.52 -23.03 -5.28
N ILE A 105 9.06 -21.95 -5.85
CA ILE A 105 9.64 -21.93 -7.20
C ILE A 105 10.81 -22.92 -7.32
N LEU A 106 11.60 -23.06 -6.26
CA LEU A 106 12.74 -23.98 -6.21
C LEU A 106 12.35 -25.43 -5.84
N GLY A 107 11.07 -25.71 -5.60
CA GLY A 107 10.60 -27.03 -5.16
C GLY A 107 11.10 -27.45 -3.77
N LEU A 108 11.48 -26.50 -2.92
CA LEU A 108 12.06 -26.75 -1.60
C LEU A 108 10.99 -26.75 -0.48
N PRO A 109 11.17 -27.56 0.59
CA PRO A 109 10.31 -27.52 1.77
C PRO A 109 10.24 -26.12 2.38
N PHE A 110 9.05 -25.70 2.81
CA PHE A 110 8.83 -24.40 3.45
C PHE A 110 7.87 -24.49 4.62
N SER A 111 8.16 -23.75 5.70
CA SER A 111 7.32 -23.74 6.89
C SER A 111 6.11 -22.81 6.74
N SER A 112 4.95 -23.26 7.21
CA SER A 112 3.77 -22.41 7.41
C SER A 112 3.95 -21.42 8.56
N LYS A 113 4.82 -21.73 9.53
CA LYS A 113 5.12 -20.84 10.66
C LYS A 113 5.98 -19.66 10.20
N PRO A 114 5.74 -18.44 10.70
CA PRO A 114 6.63 -17.31 10.44
C PRO A 114 8.00 -17.52 11.10
N CYS A 115 9.06 -17.03 10.47
CA CYS A 115 10.41 -17.06 11.03
C CYS A 115 10.61 -15.84 11.94
N ASN A 116 11.01 -16.06 13.20
CA ASN A 116 11.24 -14.97 14.17
C ASN A 116 12.28 -13.96 13.68
N SER A 117 13.41 -14.43 13.13
CA SER A 117 14.45 -13.54 12.58
C SER A 117 13.96 -12.73 11.39
N CYS A 118 13.09 -13.29 10.54
CA CYS A 118 12.43 -12.51 9.49
C CYS A 118 11.45 -11.50 10.05
N GLN A 119 10.67 -11.87 11.08
CA GLN A 119 9.75 -10.94 11.71
C GLN A 119 10.51 -9.77 12.34
N MET A 120 11.65 -10.01 12.96
CA MET A 120 12.48 -8.95 13.54
C MET A 120 13.22 -8.13 12.48
N GLY A 121 13.89 -8.80 11.53
CA GLY A 121 14.74 -8.14 10.52
C GLY A 121 13.99 -7.55 9.34
N LYS A 122 12.76 -8.01 9.09
CA LYS A 122 11.87 -7.51 8.01
C LYS A 122 10.58 -6.91 8.58
N ALA A 123 10.50 -6.67 9.89
CA ALA A 123 9.44 -5.86 10.47
C ALA A 123 9.50 -4.46 9.84
N THR A 124 8.56 -4.19 8.94
CA THR A 124 8.27 -2.83 8.49
C THR A 124 7.22 -2.24 9.42
N ARG A 125 7.40 -0.98 9.81
CA ARG A 125 6.37 -0.23 10.55
C ARG A 125 5.03 -0.35 9.81
N ASN A 126 3.95 -0.69 10.53
CA ASN A 126 2.60 -0.65 9.95
C ASN A 126 2.38 0.71 9.30
N THR A 127 2.23 0.74 7.97
CA THR A 127 1.73 1.92 7.28
C THR A 127 0.28 2.06 7.69
N TYR A 128 -0.03 3.03 8.56
CA TYR A 128 -1.41 3.43 8.78
C TYR A 128 -2.02 3.69 7.39
N LYS A 129 -3.22 3.16 7.13
CA LYS A 129 -3.97 3.54 5.93
C LYS A 129 -3.98 5.09 5.94
N PRO A 130 -3.42 5.78 4.92
CA PRO A 130 -3.52 7.23 4.88
C PRO A 130 -5.00 7.55 5.01
N LYS A 131 -5.38 8.44 5.94
CA LYS A 131 -6.79 8.84 6.10
C LYS A 131 -7.30 9.23 4.72
N GLY A 132 -8.15 8.37 4.14
CA GLY A 132 -8.78 8.59 2.85
C GLY A 132 -10.05 9.43 2.97
N TYR A 133 -10.44 9.76 4.20
CA TYR A 133 -11.62 10.54 4.53
C TYR A 133 -11.22 11.94 4.96
N ILE A 134 -12.01 12.92 4.52
CA ILE A 134 -11.98 14.30 5.01
C ILE A 134 -12.32 14.27 6.50
N SER A 135 -11.48 14.91 7.32
CA SER A 135 -11.66 14.90 8.78
C SER A 135 -12.47 16.06 9.31
N THR A 136 -12.84 16.99 8.43
CA THR A 136 -13.53 18.23 8.72
C THR A 136 -14.96 18.23 8.18
N SER A 137 -15.79 19.12 8.70
CA SER A 137 -17.21 19.26 8.33
C SER A 137 -17.54 20.54 7.58
N GLN A 138 -16.62 21.51 7.54
CA GLN A 138 -16.84 22.80 6.90
C GLN A 138 -15.57 23.46 6.36
N ILE A 139 -15.76 24.41 5.44
CA ILE A 139 -14.69 25.23 4.88
C ILE A 139 -14.03 26.05 5.98
N GLY A 140 -12.70 26.09 5.99
CA GLY A 140 -11.90 26.84 6.96
C GLY A 140 -11.63 26.10 8.27
N GLU A 141 -12.25 24.95 8.54
CA GLU A 141 -11.98 24.22 9.78
C GLU A 141 -10.53 23.74 9.88
N LEU A 142 -9.94 23.33 8.76
CA LEU A 142 -8.54 22.96 8.65
C LEU A 142 -8.03 23.34 7.27
N ILE A 143 -6.91 24.07 7.23
CA ILE A 143 -6.13 24.26 6.01
C ILE A 143 -4.77 23.58 6.13
N HIS A 144 -4.36 22.91 5.07
CA HIS A 144 -3.03 22.33 4.91
C HIS A 144 -2.15 23.31 4.14
N SER A 145 -0.93 23.51 4.61
CA SER A 145 0.06 24.37 3.97
C SER A 145 1.38 23.63 3.79
N ASP A 146 2.03 23.87 2.65
CA ASP A 146 3.37 23.34 2.35
C ASP A 146 4.09 24.24 1.35
N ILE A 147 5.43 24.28 1.43
CA ILE A 147 6.28 25.05 0.53
C ILE A 147 7.12 24.12 -0.31
N TRP A 148 6.98 24.25 -1.62
CA TRP A 148 7.83 23.56 -2.57
C TRP A 148 8.94 24.47 -3.08
N GLY A 149 10.13 23.89 -3.28
CA GLY A 149 11.28 24.52 -3.92
C GLY A 149 12.60 24.27 -3.16
N PRO A 150 13.72 24.83 -3.63
CA PRO A 150 13.80 25.77 -4.75
C PRO A 150 13.59 25.11 -6.12
N ALA A 151 12.92 25.82 -7.03
CA ALA A 151 12.89 25.50 -8.44
C ALA A 151 14.28 25.67 -9.05
N THR A 152 14.63 24.80 -10.00
CA THR A 152 15.91 24.89 -10.74
C THR A 152 15.95 26.09 -11.69
N VAL A 153 14.78 26.54 -12.17
CA VAL A 153 14.62 27.69 -13.06
C VAL A 153 13.80 28.74 -12.33
N THR A 154 14.24 30.00 -12.34
CA THR A 154 13.45 31.13 -11.83
C THR A 154 12.21 31.33 -12.69
N SER A 155 11.10 31.70 -12.06
CA SER A 155 9.90 32.06 -12.81
C SER A 155 10.00 33.45 -13.43
N LEU A 156 8.96 33.86 -14.18
CA LEU A 156 8.87 35.14 -14.89
C LEU A 156 9.16 36.38 -14.01
N ARG A 157 8.94 36.32 -12.70
CA ARG A 157 9.19 37.45 -11.78
C ARG A 157 10.19 37.09 -10.68
N ASP A 158 11.13 36.19 -11.00
CA ASP A 158 12.23 35.75 -10.14
C ASP A 158 11.82 34.92 -8.91
N GLU A 159 10.63 34.31 -8.90
CA GLU A 159 10.24 33.42 -7.82
C GLU A 159 10.90 32.03 -7.98
N ARG A 160 11.31 31.44 -6.86
CA ARG A 160 11.95 30.10 -6.80
C ARG A 160 11.20 29.10 -5.94
N TYR A 161 10.17 29.52 -5.23
CA TYR A 161 9.37 28.64 -4.39
C TYR A 161 7.89 28.92 -4.67
N TYR A 162 7.03 27.98 -4.28
CA TYR A 162 5.62 28.29 -4.15
C TYR A 162 5.07 27.75 -2.83
N LEU A 163 4.19 28.53 -2.22
CA LEU A 163 3.35 28.11 -1.11
C LEU A 163 2.09 27.46 -1.70
N SER A 164 1.74 26.28 -1.22
CA SER A 164 0.45 25.64 -1.47
C SER A 164 -0.41 25.72 -0.23
N ILE A 165 -1.68 26.10 -0.40
CA ILE A 165 -2.70 26.08 0.65
C ILE A 165 -3.86 25.25 0.15
N THR A 166 -4.32 24.28 0.95
CA THR A 166 -5.47 23.42 0.63
C THR A 166 -6.44 23.41 1.78
N ASP A 167 -7.71 23.73 1.52
CA ASP A 167 -8.79 23.53 2.47
C ASP A 167 -9.09 22.01 2.62
N ASP A 168 -9.08 21.46 3.84
CA ASP A 168 -9.26 20.01 4.05
C ASP A 168 -10.64 19.53 3.61
N PHE A 169 -11.68 20.35 3.84
CA PHE A 169 -13.07 20.00 3.58
C PHE A 169 -13.39 19.99 2.09
N SER A 170 -13.28 21.14 1.43
CA SER A 170 -13.61 21.32 0.02
C SER A 170 -12.52 20.81 -0.91
N ARG A 171 -11.31 20.53 -0.39
CA ARG A 171 -10.12 20.25 -1.19
C ARG A 171 -9.79 21.36 -2.18
N PHE A 172 -10.30 22.58 -1.97
CA PHE A 172 -9.96 23.72 -2.79
C PHE A 172 -8.50 24.12 -2.53
N ARG A 173 -7.76 24.36 -3.60
CA ARG A 173 -6.31 24.66 -3.53
C ARG A 173 -6.03 26.06 -4.02
N GLU A 174 -5.06 26.70 -3.41
CA GLU A 174 -4.46 27.94 -3.92
C GLU A 174 -2.94 27.88 -3.79
N VAL A 175 -2.25 28.57 -4.69
CA VAL A 175 -0.80 28.66 -4.70
C VAL A 175 -0.34 30.11 -4.76
N TYR A 176 0.77 30.41 -4.10
CA TYR A 176 1.41 31.72 -4.11
C TYR A 176 2.88 31.55 -4.48
N ALA A 177 3.35 32.29 -5.49
CA ALA A 177 4.77 32.33 -5.83
C ALA A 177 5.55 33.07 -4.74
N LEU A 178 6.74 32.58 -4.42
CA LEU A 178 7.64 33.19 -3.44
C LEU A 178 9.07 33.29 -3.98
N LYS A 179 9.72 34.42 -3.74
CA LYS A 179 11.16 34.58 -3.97
C LYS A 179 11.98 33.93 -2.87
N LYS A 180 11.49 34.03 -1.63
CA LYS A 180 12.11 33.47 -0.43
C LYS A 180 11.06 32.76 0.42
N LYS A 181 11.44 31.68 1.12
CA LYS A 181 10.52 30.97 2.04
C LYS A 181 9.97 31.87 3.14
N SER A 182 10.73 32.88 3.55
CA SER A 182 10.33 33.88 4.55
C SER A 182 9.12 34.74 4.14
N GLU A 183 8.69 34.71 2.87
CA GLU A 183 7.47 35.40 2.41
C GLU A 183 6.19 34.60 2.72
N ALA A 184 6.31 33.32 3.07
CA ALA A 184 5.16 32.44 3.31
C ALA A 184 4.22 32.92 4.45
N PRO A 185 4.72 33.36 5.62
CA PRO A 185 3.87 33.92 6.68
C PRO A 185 2.94 35.00 6.17
N THR A 186 3.47 35.98 5.44
CA THR A 186 2.70 37.08 4.86
C THR A 186 1.60 36.59 3.91
N LYS A 187 1.88 35.57 3.07
CA LYS A 187 0.88 34.99 2.17
C LYS A 187 -0.19 34.20 2.91
N ILE A 188 0.16 33.48 3.97
CA ILE A 188 -0.80 32.75 4.82
C ILE A 188 -1.74 33.73 5.53
N MET A 189 -1.19 34.80 6.13
CA MET A 189 -1.99 35.83 6.79
C MET A 189 -2.93 36.52 5.80
N TYR A 190 -2.44 36.85 4.59
CA TYR A 190 -3.26 37.39 3.52
C TYR A 190 -4.41 36.44 3.14
N TYR A 191 -4.12 35.15 2.96
CA TYR A 191 -5.13 34.13 2.66
C TYR A 191 -6.23 34.09 3.73
N VAL A 192 -5.83 34.02 5.01
CA VAL A 192 -6.75 33.99 6.15
C VAL A 192 -7.62 35.25 6.18
N LYS A 193 -7.02 36.44 6.04
CA LYS A 193 -7.76 37.72 6.04
C LYS A 193 -8.78 37.79 4.91
N ARG A 194 -8.44 37.27 3.72
CA ARG A 194 -9.36 37.21 2.58
C ARG A 194 -10.55 36.27 2.83
N LEU A 195 -10.34 35.16 3.54
CA LEU A 195 -11.43 34.28 3.97
C LEU A 195 -12.31 34.92 5.04
N GLN A 196 -11.70 35.61 6.01
CA GLN A 196 -12.44 36.36 7.03
C GLN A 196 -13.36 37.42 6.40
N ALA A 197 -12.90 38.13 5.36
CA ALA A 197 -13.73 39.08 4.61
C ALA A 197 -14.95 38.43 3.92
N ARG A 198 -14.89 37.11 3.67
CA ARG A 198 -16.00 36.29 3.16
C ARG A 198 -16.80 35.61 4.27
N LYS A 199 -16.58 35.99 5.54
CA LYS A 199 -17.19 35.37 6.74
C LYS A 199 -16.83 33.89 6.91
N ILE A 200 -15.69 33.47 6.36
CA ILE A 200 -15.12 32.13 6.55
C ILE A 200 -13.98 32.26 7.56
N LEU A 201 -14.11 31.57 8.70
CA LEU A 201 -13.09 31.58 9.75
C LEU A 201 -12.18 30.37 9.60
N VAL A 202 -10.88 30.62 9.50
CA VAL A 202 -9.88 29.56 9.57
C VAL A 202 -9.69 29.18 11.04
N GLN A 203 -9.91 27.92 11.40
CA GLN A 203 -9.77 27.46 12.78
C GLN A 203 -8.39 26.84 13.03
N ARG A 204 -7.87 26.09 12.05
CA ARG A 204 -6.62 25.34 12.19
C ARG A 204 -5.77 25.40 10.94
N ILE A 205 -4.46 25.53 11.13
CA ILE A 205 -3.46 25.49 10.06
C ILE A 205 -2.52 24.32 10.33
N ARG A 206 -2.47 23.35 9.41
CA ARG A 206 -1.51 22.25 9.48
C ARG A 206 -0.36 22.45 8.50
N SER A 207 0.87 22.40 9.01
CA SER A 207 2.11 22.59 8.23
C SER A 207 3.22 21.67 8.75
N ASP A 208 4.38 21.68 8.10
CA ASP A 208 5.60 21.09 8.64
C ASP A 208 6.23 22.00 9.71
N ARG A 209 7.35 21.57 10.30
CA ARG A 209 8.11 22.39 11.26
C ARG A 209 9.09 23.35 10.58
N GLY A 210 8.77 23.82 9.37
CA GLY A 210 9.56 24.84 8.70
C GLY A 210 9.68 26.10 9.55
N SER A 211 10.87 26.69 9.59
CA SER A 211 11.16 27.91 10.37
C SER A 211 10.21 29.07 10.07
N GLU A 212 9.75 29.16 8.82
CA GLU A 212 8.78 30.11 8.33
C GLU A 212 7.41 29.95 9.02
N TYR A 213 6.96 28.72 9.23
CA TYR A 213 5.71 28.42 9.93
C TYR A 213 5.81 28.65 11.44
N MET A 214 7.03 28.63 11.99
CA MET A 214 7.34 28.91 13.39
C MET A 214 7.73 30.38 13.65
N SER A 215 7.55 31.27 12.67
CA SER A 215 7.83 32.69 12.83
C SER A 215 6.93 33.33 13.90
N SER A 216 7.50 34.24 14.70
CA SER A 216 6.78 34.96 15.75
C SER A 216 5.61 35.79 15.19
N GLU A 217 5.77 36.33 13.98
CA GLU A 217 4.72 37.05 13.25
C GLU A 217 3.50 36.16 13.00
N LEU A 218 3.71 34.96 12.42
CA LEU A 218 2.60 34.04 12.13
C LEU A 218 1.98 33.48 13.41
N GLN A 219 2.78 33.18 14.43
CA GLN A 219 2.30 32.73 15.73
C GLN A 219 1.40 33.77 16.40
N ARG A 220 1.85 35.03 16.44
CA ARG A 220 1.06 36.15 16.98
C ARG A 220 -0.23 36.35 16.20
N PHE A 221 -0.15 36.36 14.87
CA PHE A 221 -1.35 36.44 14.03
C PHE A 221 -2.33 35.31 14.32
N CYS A 222 -1.86 34.07 14.43
CA CYS A 222 -2.70 32.94 14.76
C CYS A 222 -3.34 33.10 16.15
N GLN A 223 -2.58 33.52 17.16
CA GLN A 223 -3.09 33.78 18.50
C GLN A 223 -4.18 34.87 18.49
N ASP A 224 -3.93 36.01 17.84
CA ASP A 224 -4.86 37.13 17.75
C ASP A 224 -6.17 36.79 17.01
N ASN A 225 -6.13 35.77 16.14
CA ASN A 225 -7.29 35.33 15.36
C ASN A 225 -7.89 34.00 15.88
N GLY A 226 -7.41 33.47 17.01
CA GLY A 226 -7.90 32.21 17.59
C GLY A 226 -7.63 30.96 16.75
N ILE A 227 -6.55 30.97 15.96
CA ILE A 227 -6.20 29.91 15.02
C ILE A 227 -5.19 28.96 15.66
N VAL A 228 -5.47 27.66 15.66
CA VAL A 228 -4.55 26.64 16.17
C VAL A 228 -3.57 26.23 15.08
N GLN A 229 -2.27 26.32 15.39
CA GLN A 229 -1.22 25.79 14.52
C GLN A 229 -0.95 24.32 14.86
N GLU A 230 -1.06 23.44 13.87
CA GLU A 230 -0.76 22.03 13.97
C GLU A 230 0.51 21.71 13.16
N PHE A 231 1.53 21.19 13.83
CA PHE A 231 2.79 20.84 13.18
C PHE A 231 2.91 19.34 12.97
N THR A 232 3.25 18.94 11.75
CA THR A 232 3.59 17.55 11.45
C THR A 232 4.97 17.19 12.03
N SER A 233 5.08 15.99 12.57
CA SER A 233 6.31 15.43 13.11
C SER A 233 7.27 15.10 11.97
N VAL A 234 8.52 15.55 12.15
CA VAL A 234 9.65 15.48 11.21
C VAL A 234 9.87 14.07 10.64
N TYR A 235 9.49 13.02 11.37
CA TYR A 235 9.76 11.62 11.02
C TYR A 235 8.53 10.83 10.53
N THR A 236 7.44 11.52 10.20
CA THR A 236 6.23 10.87 9.66
C THR A 236 5.74 11.60 8.41
N PRO A 237 6.24 11.22 7.21
CA PRO A 237 5.69 11.66 5.92
C PRO A 237 4.16 11.48 5.84
N MET A 238 3.63 10.53 6.61
CA MET A 238 2.21 10.23 6.75
C MET A 238 1.32 11.35 7.33
N GLN A 239 1.87 12.43 7.89
CA GLN A 239 1.08 13.48 8.56
C GLN A 239 0.67 14.66 7.68
N ASN A 240 1.34 14.92 6.54
CA ASN A 240 0.86 15.88 5.53
C ASN A 240 0.67 15.27 4.11
N PRO A 241 0.00 14.11 3.99
CA PRO A 241 -0.10 13.41 2.71
C PRO A 241 -1.00 14.15 1.71
N VAL A 242 -1.74 15.17 2.16
CA VAL A 242 -2.55 16.04 1.31
C VAL A 242 -1.65 16.95 0.50
N SER A 243 -0.77 17.71 1.16
CA SER A 243 0.15 18.62 0.47
C SER A 243 1.18 17.88 -0.38
N GLU A 244 1.75 16.76 0.10
CA GLU A 244 2.71 15.98 -0.68
C GLU A 244 2.11 15.44 -1.98
N ARG A 245 0.92 14.83 -1.90
CA ARG A 245 0.20 14.33 -3.09
C ARG A 245 -0.21 15.44 -4.03
N LEU A 246 -0.61 16.60 -3.49
CA LEU A 246 -0.92 17.77 -4.29
C LEU A 246 0.31 18.22 -5.08
N ASN A 247 1.46 18.41 -4.42
CA ASN A 247 2.68 18.86 -5.06
C ASN A 247 3.12 17.92 -6.18
N ARG A 248 3.07 16.60 -5.95
CA ARG A 248 3.33 15.61 -7.01
C ARG A 248 2.38 15.78 -8.20
N THR A 249 1.06 15.84 -7.94
CA THR A 249 0.04 15.99 -8.99
C THR A 249 0.22 17.28 -9.79
N LEU A 250 0.54 18.38 -9.12
CA LEU A 250 0.78 19.67 -9.76
C LEU A 250 2.01 19.62 -10.67
N LEU A 251 3.13 19.09 -10.18
CA LEU A 251 4.36 19.00 -10.96
C LEU A 251 4.23 18.05 -12.15
N ASP A 252 3.49 16.95 -12.02
CA ASP A 252 3.21 16.05 -13.14
C ASP A 252 2.43 16.79 -14.24
N LYS A 253 1.38 17.54 -13.86
CA LYS A 253 0.62 18.38 -14.81
C LYS A 253 1.48 19.46 -15.47
N VAL A 254 2.31 20.16 -14.70
CA VAL A 254 3.23 21.19 -15.22
C VAL A 254 4.19 20.59 -16.24
N ARG A 255 4.77 19.42 -15.95
CA ARG A 255 5.65 18.72 -16.91
C ARG A 255 4.90 18.34 -18.19
N SER A 256 3.69 17.79 -18.08
CA SER A 256 2.86 17.47 -19.26
C SER A 256 2.56 18.72 -20.09
N MET A 257 2.21 19.84 -19.46
CA MET A 257 1.94 21.11 -20.17
C MET A 257 3.18 21.62 -20.92
N PHE A 258 4.37 21.48 -20.35
CA PHE A 258 5.61 21.87 -21.03
C PHE A 258 5.98 20.94 -22.18
N VAL A 259 5.76 19.63 -22.03
CA VAL A 259 5.96 18.67 -23.13
C VAL A 259 5.03 18.97 -24.30
N ASP A 260 3.77 19.34 -24.02
CA ASP A 260 2.75 19.61 -25.05
C ASP A 260 2.99 20.94 -25.78
N THR A 261 3.39 21.98 -25.06
CA THR A 261 3.47 23.36 -25.62
C THR A 261 4.86 23.79 -26.05
N ASN A 262 5.90 23.09 -25.59
CA ASN A 262 7.31 23.49 -25.73
C ASN A 262 7.60 24.93 -25.27
N LEU A 263 6.81 25.45 -24.34
CA LEU A 263 6.99 26.80 -23.81
C LEU A 263 8.21 26.89 -22.86
N PRO A 264 8.80 28.08 -22.70
CA PRO A 264 9.95 28.27 -21.83
C PRO A 264 9.68 27.90 -20.36
N LYS A 265 10.63 27.20 -19.73
CA LYS A 265 10.51 26.70 -18.34
C LYS A 265 10.39 27.80 -17.28
N TYR A 266 10.75 29.06 -17.58
CA TYR A 266 10.53 30.17 -16.66
C TYR A 266 9.03 30.49 -16.47
N LEU A 267 8.13 29.92 -17.29
CA LEU A 267 6.68 30.02 -17.12
C LEU A 267 6.12 28.97 -16.14
N TRP A 268 6.96 28.35 -15.31
CA TRP A 268 6.55 27.21 -14.49
C TRP A 268 5.48 27.58 -13.47
N PHE A 269 5.48 28.80 -12.94
CA PHE A 269 4.48 29.23 -11.97
C PHE A 269 3.13 29.53 -12.63
N GLU A 270 3.14 30.03 -13.87
CA GLU A 270 1.95 30.22 -14.71
C GLU A 270 1.33 28.86 -15.07
N ALA A 271 2.16 27.88 -15.45
CA ALA A 271 1.72 26.50 -15.67
C ALA A 271 1.13 25.88 -14.39
N LEU A 272 1.80 26.09 -13.24
CA LEU A 272 1.33 25.63 -11.93
C LEU A 272 -0.02 26.25 -11.58
N SER A 273 -0.18 27.56 -11.77
CA SER A 273 -1.42 28.29 -11.52
C SER A 273 -2.56 27.79 -12.41
N CYS A 274 -2.26 27.49 -13.69
CA CYS A 274 -3.19 26.86 -14.61
C CYS A 274 -3.62 25.46 -14.10
N ALA A 275 -2.66 24.63 -13.68
CA ALA A 275 -2.93 23.30 -13.15
C ALA A 275 -3.80 23.33 -11.88
N VAL A 276 -3.56 24.28 -10.97
CA VAL A 276 -4.41 24.50 -9.77
C VAL A 276 -5.82 24.92 -10.18
N TYR A 277 -5.94 25.87 -11.11
CA TYR A 277 -7.23 26.34 -11.61
C TYR A 277 -8.07 25.21 -12.22
N GLN A 278 -7.43 24.33 -13.00
CA GLN A 278 -8.01 23.12 -13.58
C GLN A 278 -8.42 22.10 -12.50
N LEU A 279 -7.54 21.80 -11.54
CA LEU A 279 -7.81 20.84 -10.47
C LEU A 279 -8.98 21.27 -9.57
N ASN A 280 -9.13 22.57 -9.31
CA ASN A 280 -10.28 23.08 -8.57
C ASN A 280 -11.60 22.93 -9.34
N ARG A 281 -11.55 22.72 -10.66
CA ARG A 281 -12.70 22.55 -11.57
C ARG A 281 -12.84 21.13 -12.12
N SER A 282 -12.08 20.19 -11.56
CA SER A 282 -12.11 18.79 -11.92
C SER A 282 -12.74 17.96 -10.80
N PRO A 283 -13.46 16.87 -11.11
CA PRO A 283 -13.91 15.90 -10.11
C PRO A 283 -12.76 15.42 -9.23
N SER A 284 -13.00 15.35 -7.92
CA SER A 284 -12.00 14.89 -6.95
C SER A 284 -12.42 13.56 -6.33
N ARG A 285 -11.54 12.55 -6.41
CA ARG A 285 -11.78 11.24 -5.76
C ARG A 285 -11.94 11.36 -4.24
N SER A 286 -11.26 12.32 -3.62
CA SER A 286 -11.38 12.57 -2.17
C SER A 286 -12.71 13.23 -1.77
N LEU A 287 -13.52 13.63 -2.74
CA LEU A 287 -14.84 14.25 -2.58
C LEU A 287 -15.92 13.39 -3.25
N ASP A 288 -15.66 12.10 -3.43
CA ASP A 288 -16.58 11.16 -4.09
C ASP A 288 -17.09 11.64 -5.47
N GLY A 289 -16.23 12.34 -6.22
CA GLY A 289 -16.52 12.86 -7.55
C GLY A 289 -17.01 14.31 -7.60
N GLU A 290 -17.25 14.96 -6.46
CA GLU A 290 -17.59 16.38 -6.43
C GLU A 290 -16.43 17.30 -6.83
N VAL A 291 -16.77 18.54 -7.21
CA VAL A 291 -15.83 19.55 -7.72
C VAL A 291 -15.45 20.54 -6.62
N PRO A 292 -14.15 20.72 -6.30
CA PRO A 292 -13.71 21.61 -5.22
C PRO A 292 -14.24 23.05 -5.30
N ALA A 293 -14.26 23.63 -6.50
CA ALA A 293 -14.76 24.99 -6.71
C ALA A 293 -16.27 25.10 -6.47
N LYS A 294 -17.05 24.05 -6.78
CA LYS A 294 -18.49 24.02 -6.47
C LYS A 294 -18.70 24.08 -4.95
N ILE A 295 -17.94 23.30 -4.19
CA ILE A 295 -18.05 23.27 -2.73
C ILE A 295 -17.57 24.59 -2.12
N PHE A 296 -16.40 25.10 -2.54
CA PHE A 296 -15.76 26.26 -1.92
C PHE A 296 -16.30 27.61 -2.38
N LEU A 297 -16.65 27.75 -3.66
CA LEU A 297 -17.12 29.01 -4.26
C LEU A 297 -18.63 29.01 -4.54
N GLY A 298 -19.31 27.87 -4.37
CA GLY A 298 -20.72 27.68 -4.73
C GLY A 298 -20.97 27.46 -6.23
N ASN A 299 -20.01 27.79 -7.10
CA ASN A 299 -20.12 27.61 -8.54
C ASN A 299 -18.76 27.41 -9.21
N PHE A 300 -18.80 26.94 -10.46
CA PHE A 300 -17.67 26.96 -11.36
C PHE A 300 -18.15 27.06 -12.81
N ASP A 301 -17.26 27.52 -13.69
CA ASP A 301 -17.52 27.65 -15.12
C ASP A 301 -16.34 27.05 -15.88
N LEU A 302 -16.64 26.02 -16.68
CA LEU A 302 -15.65 25.32 -17.50
C LEU A 302 -15.31 26.10 -18.78
N ASN A 303 -16.18 27.00 -19.26
CA ASN A 303 -15.92 27.80 -20.46
C ASN A 303 -14.76 28.79 -20.28
N LYS A 304 -14.42 29.10 -19.03
CA LYS A 304 -13.25 29.90 -18.66
C LYS A 304 -11.93 29.15 -18.77
N LEU A 305 -11.97 27.82 -18.91
CA LEU A 305 -10.75 27.02 -19.12
C LEU A 305 -10.22 27.24 -20.54
N LYS A 306 -8.90 27.38 -20.64
CA LYS A 306 -8.15 27.42 -21.89
C LYS A 306 -6.99 26.45 -21.79
N ILE A 307 -6.53 25.95 -22.94
CA ILE A 307 -5.31 25.13 -23.03
C ILE A 307 -4.14 26.02 -22.58
N PHE A 308 -3.26 25.49 -21.73
CA PHE A 308 -2.05 26.22 -21.36
C PHE A 308 -1.25 26.57 -22.62
N GLY A 309 -0.73 27.80 -22.70
CA GLY A 309 -0.04 28.28 -23.90
C GLY A 309 -0.95 28.69 -25.07
N SER A 310 -2.27 28.76 -24.87
CA SER A 310 -3.18 29.35 -25.87
C SER A 310 -2.75 30.76 -26.26
N LYS A 311 -2.74 31.07 -27.56
CA LYS A 311 -2.50 32.42 -28.06
C LYS A 311 -3.60 33.36 -27.59
N ALA A 312 -3.23 34.54 -27.11
CA ALA A 312 -4.15 35.58 -26.69
C ALA A 312 -3.78 36.91 -27.34
N TRP A 313 -4.80 37.69 -27.69
CA TRP A 313 -4.63 39.08 -28.12
C TRP A 313 -4.76 39.97 -26.89
N VAL A 314 -3.79 40.87 -26.71
CA VAL A 314 -3.79 41.83 -25.60
C VAL A 314 -3.98 43.22 -26.18
N TYR A 315 -5.08 43.86 -25.83
CA TYR A 315 -5.34 45.24 -26.22
C TYR A 315 -4.28 46.16 -25.60
N ARG A 316 -3.45 46.77 -26.44
CA ARG A 316 -2.51 47.82 -26.03
C ARG A 316 -3.17 49.16 -26.25
N GLN A 317 -3.43 49.90 -25.17
CA GLN A 317 -3.84 51.31 -25.30
C GLN A 317 -2.67 52.09 -25.91
N PRO A 318 -2.83 52.66 -27.13
CA PRO A 318 -1.76 53.42 -27.73
C PRO A 318 -1.58 54.70 -26.93
N LYS A 319 -0.40 54.88 -26.35
CA LYS A 319 -0.09 56.09 -25.58
C LYS A 319 0.04 57.33 -26.48
N GLN A 320 0.35 57.20 -27.78
CA GLN A 320 0.55 58.37 -28.66
C GLN A 320 0.10 58.23 -30.14
N ASN A 321 -0.08 57.04 -30.73
CA ASN A 321 -0.42 56.92 -32.17
C ASN A 321 -1.67 56.07 -32.47
N LYS A 322 -2.66 56.66 -33.14
CA LYS A 322 -3.97 56.03 -33.45
C LYS A 322 -3.92 54.92 -34.50
N LEU A 323 -2.85 54.87 -35.30
CA LEU A 323 -2.66 53.95 -36.43
C LEU A 323 -1.84 52.70 -36.08
N GLU A 324 -1.29 52.60 -34.87
CA GLU A 324 -0.59 51.37 -34.48
C GLU A 324 -1.57 50.24 -34.15
N PRO A 325 -1.20 48.98 -34.42
CA PRO A 325 -1.98 47.81 -34.04
C PRO A 325 -2.27 47.83 -32.54
N ARG A 326 -3.54 47.64 -32.18
CA ARG A 326 -4.02 47.61 -30.79
C ARG A 326 -4.20 46.19 -30.28
#